data_AF-A0A7S3KB42-F1
#
_entry.id   AF-A0A7S3KB42-F1
#
_cell.length_a   1.000
_cell.length_b   1.000
_cell.length_c   1.000
_cell.angle_alpha   90.00
_cell.angle_beta   90.00
_cell.angle_gamma   90.00
#
_symmetry.space_group_name_H-M   'P 1'
#
loop_
_entity.id
_entity.type
_entity.pdbx_description
1 polymer ?
#
loop_
_entity_poly.entity_id
_entity_poly.type
_entity_poly.pdbx_seq_one_letter_code
_entity_poly.pdbx_strand_id
1 'polypeptide(L)'
;YFGAEIIHWINQMSSLGLVPSKLGNLLNLMNQNYKGNVTISPNVRVSDILNVLRNPSPDFVKESRIISEQNTYKKISLIRTIFEIEQEIKILHESVESLEIIDEEVGSKCNLETGLFATNEC
;
A
#
# COMPACT_ATOMS: atom_id res chain seq x y z
N TYR A 1 7.66 -10.54 14.86
CA TYR A 1 8.75 -11.50 14.57
C TYR A 1 8.28 -12.95 14.48
N PHE A 2 7.36 -13.44 15.34
CA PHE A 2 6.88 -14.84 15.34
C PHE A 2 6.19 -15.32 14.04
N GLY A 3 5.45 -14.45 13.33
CA GLY A 3 4.70 -14.85 12.14
C GLY A 3 5.56 -15.24 10.93
N ALA A 4 6.71 -14.58 10.74
CA ALA A 4 7.60 -14.85 9.60
C ALA A 4 8.21 -16.25 9.65
N GLU A 5 8.50 -16.74 10.85
CA GLU A 5 9.09 -18.05 11.10
C GLU A 5 8.05 -19.18 10.90
N ILE A 6 6.82 -18.98 11.37
CA ILE A 6 5.70 -19.88 11.10
C ILE A 6 5.44 -20.00 9.60
N ILE A 7 5.40 -18.86 8.89
CA ILE A 7 5.22 -18.85 7.43
C ILE A 7 6.37 -19.59 6.75
N HIS A 8 7.60 -19.41 7.22
CA HIS A 8 8.75 -20.13 6.69
C HIS A 8 8.62 -21.65 6.87
N TRP A 9 8.23 -22.13 8.04
CA TRP A 9 8.02 -23.57 8.29
C TRP A 9 6.90 -24.14 7.43
N ILE A 10 5.80 -23.41 7.27
CA ILE A 10 4.69 -23.89 6.44
C ILE A 10 5.06 -23.89 4.96
N ASN A 11 5.86 -22.93 4.49
CA ASN A 11 6.43 -22.96 3.14
C ASN A 11 7.37 -24.15 2.92
N GLN A 12 8.19 -24.52 3.91
CA GLN A 12 9.01 -25.73 3.85
C GLN A 12 8.16 -27.02 3.87
N MET A 13 7.07 -27.07 4.63
CA MET A 13 6.16 -28.22 4.60
C MET A 13 5.38 -28.31 3.28
N SER A 14 5.10 -27.17 2.64
CA SER A 14 4.45 -27.10 1.33
C SER A 14 5.36 -27.61 0.21
N SER A 15 6.66 -27.28 0.22
CA SER A 15 7.62 -27.81 -0.75
C SER A 15 7.81 -29.33 -0.65
N LEU A 16 7.46 -29.92 0.50
CA LEU A 16 7.45 -31.37 0.73
C LEU A 16 6.12 -32.03 0.33
N GLY A 17 5.14 -31.29 -0.19
CA GLY A 17 3.84 -31.81 -0.63
C GLY A 17 2.87 -32.16 0.51
N LEU A 18 3.18 -31.79 1.76
CA LEU A 18 2.38 -32.10 2.94
C LEU A 18 1.25 -31.09 3.19
N VAL A 19 1.29 -29.94 2.52
CA VAL A 19 0.35 -28.83 2.75
C VAL A 19 -0.68 -28.76 1.62
N PRO A 20 -1.99 -28.92 1.90
CA PRO A 20 -3.04 -28.74 0.89
C PRO A 20 -3.04 -27.30 0.35
N SER A 21 -3.30 -27.10 -0.94
CA SER A 21 -3.26 -25.79 -1.62
C SER A 21 -4.09 -24.70 -0.94
N LYS A 22 -5.15 -25.09 -0.22
CA LYS A 22 -6.01 -24.17 0.56
C LYS A 22 -5.26 -23.48 1.71
N LEU A 23 -4.29 -24.15 2.33
CA LEU A 23 -3.45 -23.56 3.37
C LEU A 23 -2.49 -22.52 2.79
N GLY A 24 -2.01 -22.70 1.55
CA GLY A 24 -1.17 -21.71 0.86
C GLY A 24 -1.86 -20.35 0.70
N ASN A 25 -3.14 -20.34 0.33
CA ASN A 25 -3.92 -19.10 0.22
C ASN A 25 -4.07 -18.39 1.57
N LEU A 26 -4.23 -19.14 2.66
CA LEU A 26 -4.31 -18.57 4.00
C LEU A 26 -2.97 -17.98 4.45
N LEU A 27 -1.84 -18.62 4.13
CA LEU A 27 -0.52 -18.06 4.42
C LEU A 27 -0.33 -16.72 3.74
N ASN A 28 -0.84 -16.57 2.52
CA ASN A 28 -0.79 -15.29 1.81
C ASN A 28 -1.63 -14.21 2.52
N LEU A 29 -2.75 -14.57 3.14
CA LEU A 29 -3.55 -13.65 3.97
C LEU A 29 -2.82 -13.27 5.27
N MET A 30 -2.08 -14.21 5.88
CA MET A 30 -1.30 -13.95 7.10
C MET A 30 0.01 -13.20 6.82
N ASN A 31 0.60 -13.38 5.63
CA ASN A 31 1.83 -12.74 5.18
C ASN A 31 1.58 -11.40 4.48
N GLN A 32 0.39 -10.82 4.65
CA GLN A 32 0.10 -9.49 4.11
C GLN A 32 1.02 -8.47 4.78
N ASN A 33 2.00 -7.99 4.03
CA ASN A 33 2.87 -6.92 4.48
C ASN A 33 2.11 -5.60 4.32
N TYR A 34 1.37 -5.21 5.35
CA TYR A 34 0.64 -3.95 5.38
C TYR A 34 1.63 -2.78 5.33
N LYS A 35 1.76 -2.16 4.16
CA LYS A 35 2.57 -0.97 3.93
C LYS A 35 1.63 0.21 3.66
N GLY A 36 1.75 1.27 4.45
CA GLY A 36 0.93 2.48 4.35
C GLY A 36 0.63 3.09 5.72
N ASN A 37 0.06 4.29 5.72
CA ASN A 37 -0.16 5.06 6.94
C ASN A 37 -1.35 4.56 7.78
N VAL A 38 -2.26 3.76 7.19
CA VAL A 38 -3.37 3.11 7.91
C VAL A 38 -3.35 1.61 7.70
N THR A 39 -3.17 0.86 8.79
CA THR A 39 -3.35 -0.61 8.78
C THR A 39 -4.74 -0.98 9.30
N ILE A 40 -5.49 -1.71 8.49
CA ILE A 40 -6.77 -2.35 8.86
C ILE A 40 -6.48 -3.83 9.05
N SER A 41 -5.94 -4.19 10.22
CA SER A 41 -5.75 -5.60 10.57
C SER A 41 -7.04 -6.15 11.16
N PRO A 42 -7.54 -7.29 10.67
CA PRO A 42 -8.64 -7.98 11.33
C PRO A 42 -8.12 -8.54 12.67
N ASN A 43 -8.95 -8.48 13.71
CA ASN A 43 -8.68 -9.17 14.97
C ASN A 43 -9.17 -10.62 14.83
N VAL A 44 -8.28 -11.49 14.34
CA VAL A 44 -8.61 -12.89 14.04
C VAL A 44 -8.11 -13.82 15.13
N ARG A 45 -8.96 -14.76 15.56
CA ARG A 45 -8.52 -15.89 16.39
C ARG A 45 -8.09 -17.03 15.48
N VAL A 46 -7.23 -17.90 16.00
CA VAL A 46 -6.79 -19.11 15.28
C VAL A 46 -7.99 -20.00 14.90
N SER A 47 -9.05 -20.02 15.71
CA SER A 47 -10.31 -20.72 15.40
C SER A 47 -11.01 -20.17 14.16
N ASP A 48 -11.01 -18.84 13.99
CA ASP A 48 -11.70 -18.18 12.88
C ASP A 48 -10.97 -18.50 11.56
N ILE A 49 -9.64 -18.58 11.63
CA ILE A 49 -8.78 -19.03 10.53
C ILE A 49 -9.11 -20.48 10.12
N LEU A 50 -9.25 -21.39 11.09
CA LEU A 50 -9.60 -22.79 10.82
C LEU A 50 -11.02 -22.94 10.25
N ASN A 51 -11.96 -22.11 10.67
CA ASN A 51 -13.33 -22.10 10.15
C ASN A 51 -13.39 -21.64 8.68
N VAL A 52 -12.55 -20.67 8.29
CA VAL A 52 -12.38 -20.28 6.89
C VAL A 52 -11.86 -21.44 6.04
N LEU A 53 -10.96 -22.27 6.59
CA LEU A 53 -10.41 -23.45 5.89
C LEU A 53 -11.39 -24.63 5.78
N ARG A 54 -12.26 -24.82 6.78
CA ARG A 54 -13.09 -26.03 6.93
C ARG A 54 -14.50 -25.95 6.32
N ASN A 55 -14.77 -24.92 5.51
CA ASN A 55 -16.11 -24.51 5.01
C ASN A 55 -16.82 -23.57 6.00
N PRO A 56 -16.77 -22.24 5.77
CA PRO A 56 -17.35 -21.26 6.68
C PRO A 56 -18.89 -21.35 6.69
N SER A 57 -19.50 -21.19 7.87
CA SER A 57 -20.97 -21.09 7.95
C SER A 57 -21.44 -19.71 7.47
N PRO A 58 -22.67 -19.60 6.92
CA PRO A 58 -23.23 -18.31 6.53
C PRO A 58 -23.29 -17.31 7.68
N ASP A 59 -23.59 -17.78 8.89
CA ASP A 59 -23.63 -16.93 10.10
C ASP A 59 -22.25 -16.38 10.46
N PHE A 60 -21.20 -17.20 10.36
CA PHE A 60 -19.83 -16.77 10.58
C PHE A 60 -19.41 -15.67 9.59
N VAL A 61 -19.79 -15.79 8.32
CA VAL A 61 -19.48 -14.78 7.30
C VAL A 61 -20.19 -13.46 7.62
N LYS A 62 -21.46 -13.53 8.04
CA LYS A 62 -22.25 -12.34 8.40
C LYS A 62 -21.67 -11.63 9.63
N GLU A 63 -21.30 -12.37 10.66
CA GLU A 63 -20.67 -11.82 11.87
C GLU A 63 -19.31 -11.20 11.54
N SER A 64 -18.47 -11.93 10.79
CA SER A 64 -17.15 -11.45 10.37
C SER A 64 -17.24 -10.15 9.56
N ARG A 65 -18.29 -10.00 8.73
CA ARG A 65 -18.56 -8.78 7.97
C ARG A 65 -18.91 -7.59 8.88
N ILE A 66 -19.79 -7.78 9.86
CA ILE A 66 -20.16 -6.71 10.79
C ILE A 66 -18.93 -6.24 11.59
N ILE A 67 -18.12 -7.19 12.04
CA ILE A 67 -16.89 -6.90 12.80
C ILE A 67 -15.89 -6.14 11.92
N SER A 68 -15.71 -6.53 10.66
CA SER A 68 -14.78 -5.86 9.75
C SER A 68 -15.24 -4.45 9.40
N GLU A 69 -16.55 -4.26 9.17
CA GLU A 69 -17.18 -2.97 8.96
C GLU A 69 -16.95 -2.04 10.16
N GLN A 70 -17.26 -2.50 11.38
CA GLN A 70 -17.06 -1.71 12.60
C GLN A 70 -15.60 -1.32 12.85
N ASN A 71 -14.66 -2.23 12.60
CA ASN A 71 -13.24 -1.94 12.76
C ASN A 71 -12.73 -0.93 11.71
N THR A 72 -13.29 -0.98 10.50
CA THR A 72 -13.00 -0.02 9.43
C THR A 72 -13.57 1.35 9.75
N TYR A 73 -14.82 1.42 10.22
CA TYR A 73 -15.50 2.70 10.53
C TYR A 73 -14.75 3.53 11.57
N LYS A 74 -14.14 2.89 12.56
CA LYS A 74 -13.30 3.57 13.56
C LYS A 74 -12.09 4.30 12.97
N LYS A 75 -11.66 3.92 11.77
CA LYS A 75 -10.48 4.48 11.08
C LYS A 75 -10.83 5.33 9.86
N ILE A 76 -12.11 5.48 9.50
CA ILE A 76 -12.52 6.21 8.29
C ILE A 76 -12.04 7.67 8.30
N SER A 77 -12.12 8.36 9.45
CA SER A 77 -11.63 9.74 9.55
C SER A 77 -10.14 9.83 9.26
N LEU A 78 -9.35 8.93 9.85
CA LEU A 78 -7.91 8.84 9.63
C LEU A 78 -7.57 8.55 8.16
N ILE A 79 -8.29 7.59 7.54
CA ILE A 79 -8.12 7.26 6.12
C ILE A 79 -8.39 8.48 5.25
N ARG A 80 -9.47 9.22 5.54
CA ARG A 80 -9.83 10.44 4.80
C ARG A 80 -8.74 11.52 4.93
N THR A 81 -8.28 11.78 6.15
CA THR A 81 -7.24 12.80 6.39
C THR A 81 -5.94 12.46 5.68
N ILE A 82 -5.48 11.21 5.76
CA ILE A 82 -4.27 10.78 5.05
C ILE A 82 -4.45 10.87 3.55
N PHE A 83 -5.61 10.46 3.03
CA PHE A 83 -5.93 10.55 1.61
C PHE A 83 -5.90 12.01 1.11
N GLU A 84 -6.47 12.94 1.88
CA GLU A 84 -6.43 14.38 1.55
C GLU A 84 -4.97 14.87 1.48
N ILE A 85 -4.14 14.51 2.46
CA ILE A 85 -2.71 14.87 2.46
C ILE A 85 -1.98 14.27 1.26
N GLU A 86 -2.19 12.98 0.97
CA GLU A 86 -1.58 12.29 -0.17
C GLU A 86 -2.00 12.94 -1.50
N GLN A 87 -3.26 13.37 -1.59
CA GLN A 87 -3.80 14.03 -2.77
C GLN A 87 -3.15 15.41 -3.01
N GLU A 88 -2.98 16.20 -1.97
CA GLU A 88 -2.29 17.50 -2.04
C GLU A 88 -0.82 17.34 -2.42
N ILE A 89 -0.12 16.38 -1.79
CA ILE A 89 1.28 16.07 -2.13
C ILE A 89 1.40 15.69 -3.61
N LYS A 90 0.46 14.89 -4.12
CA LYS A 90 0.46 14.49 -5.53
C LYS A 90 0.30 15.68 -6.48
N ILE A 91 -0.62 16.60 -6.18
CA ILE A 91 -0.86 17.80 -7.00
C ILE A 91 0.38 18.70 -7.00
N LEU A 92 0.99 18.91 -5.83
CA LEU A 92 2.22 19.69 -5.71
C LEU A 92 3.37 19.05 -6.49
N HIS A 93 3.50 17.73 -6.41
CA HIS A 93 4.55 17.01 -7.14
C HIS A 93 4.43 17.17 -8.65
N GLU A 94 3.22 16.99 -9.21
CA GLU A 94 2.95 17.17 -10.64
C GLU A 94 3.19 18.63 -11.08
N SER A 95 2.84 19.59 -10.23
CA SER A 95 3.09 21.01 -10.50
C SER A 95 4.59 21.33 -10.52
N VAL A 96 5.38 20.78 -9.59
CA VAL A 96 6.85 20.99 -9.55
C VAL A 96 7.54 20.35 -10.75
N GLU A 97 7.13 19.13 -11.15
CA GLU A 97 7.70 18.45 -12.32
C GLU A 97 7.49 19.27 -13.61
N SER A 98 6.33 19.92 -13.75
CA SER A 98 6.07 20.82 -14.88
C SER A 98 6.90 22.11 -14.86
N LEU A 99 7.36 22.56 -13.69
CA LEU A 99 8.21 23.74 -13.54
C LEU A 99 9.69 23.42 -13.81
N GLU A 100 10.19 22.23 -13.45
CA GLU A 100 11.55 21.79 -13.79
C GLU A 100 11.76 21.73 -15.32
N ILE A 101 10.74 21.30 -16.08
CA ILE A 101 10.78 21.29 -17.56
C ILE A 101 10.92 22.73 -18.11
N ILE A 102 10.28 23.71 -17.47
CA ILE A 102 10.35 25.10 -17.88
C ILE A 102 11.71 25.71 -17.52
N ASP A 103 12.31 25.39 -16.38
CA ASP A 103 13.65 25.87 -16.02
C ASP A 103 14.75 25.31 -16.97
N GLU A 104 14.59 24.08 -17.48
CA GLU A 104 15.51 23.51 -18.47
C GLU A 104 15.37 24.21 -19.85
N GLU A 105 14.13 24.52 -20.27
CA GLU A 105 13.87 25.27 -21.51
C GLU A 105 14.28 26.76 -21.42
N VAL A 106 14.00 27.42 -20.28
CA VAL A 106 14.35 28.82 -20.03
C VAL A 106 15.85 28.97 -19.84
N GLY A 107 16.52 28.03 -19.16
CA GLY A 107 17.98 27.99 -19.04
C GLY A 107 18.67 27.90 -20.41
N SER A 108 18.12 27.10 -21.33
CA SER A 108 18.65 26.99 -22.70
C SER A 108 18.42 28.25 -23.54
N LYS A 109 17.25 28.90 -23.42
CA LYS A 109 16.96 30.19 -24.11
C LYS A 109 17.75 31.37 -23.54
N CYS A 110 17.95 31.45 -22.22
CA CYS A 110 18.70 32.53 -21.56
C CYS A 110 20.20 32.49 -21.93
N ASN A 111 20.78 31.30 -22.14
CA ASN A 111 22.14 31.13 -22.65
C ASN A 111 22.30 31.58 -24.13
N LEU A 112 21.23 31.52 -24.92
CA LEU A 112 21.22 32.02 -26.31
C LEU A 112 21.07 33.54 -26.39
N GLU A 113 20.29 34.16 -25.49
CA GLU A 113 20.11 35.62 -25.47
C GLU A 113 21.29 36.36 -24.83
N THR A 114 21.92 35.81 -23.80
CA THR A 114 23.14 36.39 -23.19
C THR A 114 24.38 36.31 -24.10
N GLY A 115 24.41 35.35 -25.04
CA GLY A 115 25.42 35.28 -26.10
C GLY A 115 25.25 36.35 -27.20
N LEU A 116 24.05 36.93 -27.35
CA LEU A 116 23.76 37.95 -28.36
C LEU A 116 23.85 39.40 -27.82
N PHE A 117 23.74 39.58 -26.50
CA PHE A 117 23.89 40.89 -25.84
C PHE A 117 25.31 41.21 -25.36
N ALA A 118 26.27 40.29 -25.50
CA ALA A 118 27.66 40.50 -25.07
C ALA A 118 28.58 41.15 -26.13
N THR A 119 28.09 41.54 -27.31
CA THR A 119 28.96 42.04 -28.40
C THR A 119 28.76 43.50 -28.81
N ASN A 120 27.93 44.30 -28.14
CA ASN A 120 27.77 45.72 -28.50
C ASN A 120 27.62 46.62 -27.27
N GLU A 121 28.75 46.96 -26.64
CA GLU A 121 29.05 48.32 -26.16
C GLU A 121 30.53 48.35 -25.71
N CYS A 122 31.16 49.50 -25.96
CA CYS A 122 32.61 49.75 -26.05
C CYS A 122 33.38 49.70 -24.71
#